data_AF-A0A2T0UL58-F1
#
_entry.id   AF-A0A2T0UL58-F1
#
_cell.length_a   1.000
_cell.length_b   1.000
_cell.length_c   1.000
_cell.angle_alpha   90.00
_cell.angle_beta   90.00
_cell.angle_gamma   90.00
#
_symmetry.space_group_name_H-M   'P 1'
#
loop_
_entity.id
_entity.type
_entity.pdbx_description
1 polymer ?
#
loop_
_entity_poly.entity_id
_entity_poly.type
_entity_poly.pdbx_seq_one_letter_code
_entity_poly.pdbx_strand_id
1 'polypeptide(L)'
;MTESLHLPFTISRHLRLLLSTDRGHNVARAVLASVRPGDHVLDAGTGTGLLALLAARAGAERVTAVDREHLDLAREIAAENGVPADAITFVEADLDLRPFPDLGIVRNVDLLLAFIYGNHPLTDEARARMVFELRRRYGTPDCTVVPNGIRHRARGCDRLDWDLRSEQSDLDEGARTLQDCYGLDFGALVERAKAEVPFWRTRPVNPIGAEWRPEGTMSTLRFPREDLRLLTEPADFGSFDYAADDFTPLPPEVTLHAAAAGRMSGIVWTQDLMWAGRVLWSTESYSPLAEPVNVTAGDKVTVETADTWRRTNTVTVKKAD
;
A
#
# COMPACT_ATOMS: atom_id res chain seq x y z
N MET A 1 -4.96 -17.89 -6.02
CA MET A 1 -5.94 -16.78 -5.99
C MET A 1 -6.20 -16.43 -4.54
N THR A 2 -5.38 -15.56 -3.96
CA THR A 2 -5.79 -14.80 -2.80
C THR A 2 -6.77 -13.78 -3.36
N GLU A 3 -8.08 -13.99 -3.19
CA GLU A 3 -9.01 -12.88 -3.24
C GLU A 3 -8.54 -11.95 -2.13
N SER A 4 -7.67 -10.99 -2.47
CA SER A 4 -7.28 -9.94 -1.56
C SER A 4 -8.59 -9.34 -1.08
N LEU A 5 -8.80 -9.21 0.23
CA LEU A 5 -9.94 -8.49 0.79
C LEU A 5 -10.14 -7.19 0.01
N HIS A 6 -11.05 -7.24 -0.97
CA HIS A 6 -11.23 -6.15 -1.91
C HIS A 6 -12.18 -5.18 -1.22
N LEU A 7 -11.66 -4.47 -0.22
CA LEU A 7 -12.38 -3.33 0.35
C LEU A 7 -12.69 -2.38 -0.80
N PRO A 8 -13.98 -2.16 -1.13
CA PRO A 8 -14.36 -1.27 -2.22
C PRO A 8 -13.72 0.09 -1.98
N PHE A 9 -13.16 0.68 -3.04
CA PHE A 9 -12.58 2.00 -2.97
C PHE A 9 -13.70 3.03 -3.11
N THR A 10 -14.44 3.25 -2.03
CA THR A 10 -15.62 4.13 -2.04
C THR A 10 -15.26 5.60 -2.25
N ILE A 11 -16.21 6.40 -2.74
CA ILE A 11 -16.06 7.86 -2.87
C ILE A 11 -15.66 8.51 -1.54
N SER A 12 -16.30 8.10 -0.43
CA SER A 12 -15.95 8.62 0.90
C SER A 12 -14.53 8.27 1.31
N ARG A 13 -14.05 7.06 0.97
CA ARG A 13 -12.67 6.65 1.20
C ARG A 13 -11.69 7.45 0.34
N HIS A 14 -12.04 7.71 -0.93
CA HIS A 14 -11.18 8.53 -1.77
C HIS A 14 -11.09 9.97 -1.27
N LEU A 15 -12.22 10.60 -0.88
CA LEU A 15 -12.20 11.93 -0.29
C LEU A 15 -11.31 11.99 0.96
N ARG A 16 -11.39 10.98 1.85
CA ARG A 16 -10.50 10.89 3.03
C ARG A 16 -9.02 10.80 2.64
N LEU A 17 -8.69 10.05 1.60
CA LEU A 17 -7.32 9.97 1.06
C LEU A 17 -6.82 11.35 0.59
N LEU A 18 -7.67 12.11 -0.10
CA LEU A 18 -7.33 13.46 -0.57
C LEU A 18 -7.24 14.48 0.57
N LEU A 19 -8.02 14.28 1.64
CA LEU A 19 -7.94 15.09 2.86
C LEU A 19 -6.69 14.83 3.71
N SER A 20 -5.91 13.78 3.43
CA SER A 20 -4.53 13.64 3.92
C SER A 20 -3.61 14.64 3.21
N THR A 21 -3.86 15.93 3.42
CA THR A 21 -3.28 17.04 2.66
C THR A 21 -1.76 17.12 2.78
N ASP A 22 -1.17 16.67 3.88
CA ASP A 22 0.30 16.62 4.02
C ASP A 22 0.95 15.66 3.02
N ARG A 23 0.38 14.46 2.87
CA ARG A 23 0.75 13.51 1.81
C ARG A 23 0.46 14.13 0.44
N GLY A 24 -0.73 14.69 0.27
CA GLY A 24 -1.17 15.33 -0.97
C GLY A 24 -0.19 16.40 -1.47
N HIS A 25 0.31 17.28 -0.59
CA HIS A 25 1.27 18.32 -0.93
C HIS A 25 2.63 17.77 -1.35
N ASN A 26 3.14 16.71 -0.71
CA ASN A 26 4.40 16.08 -1.12
C ASN A 26 4.28 15.44 -2.50
N VAL A 27 3.18 14.72 -2.73
CA VAL A 27 2.86 14.09 -4.03
C VAL A 27 2.69 15.15 -5.11
N ALA A 28 1.89 16.20 -4.86
CA ALA A 28 1.66 17.28 -5.81
C ALA A 28 2.98 17.99 -6.19
N ARG A 29 3.86 18.27 -5.22
CA ARG A 29 5.18 18.84 -5.50
C ARG A 29 6.03 17.94 -6.39
N ALA A 30 6.00 16.63 -6.18
CA ALA A 30 6.71 15.68 -7.03
C ALA A 30 6.16 15.70 -8.46
N VAL A 31 4.85 15.61 -8.63
CA VAL A 31 4.19 15.65 -9.94
C VAL A 31 4.51 16.95 -10.68
N LEU A 32 4.28 18.11 -10.04
CA LEU A 32 4.52 19.42 -10.65
C LEU A 32 5.99 19.65 -11.02
N ALA A 33 6.94 19.06 -10.28
CA ALA A 33 8.36 19.14 -10.61
C ALA A 33 8.79 18.17 -11.73
N SER A 34 7.95 17.19 -12.07
CA SER A 34 8.26 16.14 -13.05
C SER A 34 7.72 16.47 -14.44
N VAL A 35 6.55 17.10 -14.51
CA VAL A 35 5.88 17.42 -15.76
C VAL A 35 6.63 18.54 -16.49
N ARG A 36 6.89 18.32 -17.78
CA ARG A 36 7.43 19.31 -18.70
C ARG A 36 6.35 19.72 -19.69
N PRO A 37 6.36 20.98 -20.16
CA PRO A 37 5.49 21.40 -21.25
C PRO A 37 5.68 20.50 -22.48
N GLY A 38 4.60 19.93 -23.00
CA GLY A 38 4.66 19.00 -24.13
C GLY A 38 4.68 17.51 -23.75
N ASP A 39 4.75 17.16 -22.46
CA ASP A 39 4.75 15.76 -22.04
C ASP A 39 3.43 15.06 -22.33
N HIS A 40 3.52 13.80 -22.75
CA HIS A 40 2.42 12.85 -22.67
C HIS A 40 2.50 12.11 -21.33
N VAL A 41 1.44 12.17 -20.53
CA VAL A 41 1.41 11.63 -19.18
C VAL A 41 0.43 10.47 -19.07
N LEU A 42 0.82 9.36 -18.44
CA LEU A 42 -0.09 8.30 -18.00
C LEU A 42 -0.29 8.41 -16.49
N ASP A 43 -1.52 8.62 -16.03
CA ASP A 43 -1.90 8.53 -14.62
C ASP A 43 -2.60 7.20 -14.35
N ALA A 44 -1.85 6.23 -13.82
CA ALA A 44 -2.33 4.89 -13.54
C ALA A 44 -2.97 4.84 -12.14
N GLY A 45 -4.28 4.58 -12.08
CA GLY A 45 -5.07 4.67 -10.85
C GLY A 45 -5.44 6.11 -10.49
N THR A 46 -6.01 6.84 -11.45
CA THR A 46 -6.28 8.28 -11.34
C THR A 46 -7.34 8.62 -10.30
N GLY A 47 -8.23 7.67 -9.97
CA GLY A 47 -9.42 7.87 -9.16
C GLY A 47 -10.26 9.06 -9.65
N THR A 48 -10.41 10.08 -8.81
CA THR A 48 -11.11 11.35 -9.09
C THR A 48 -10.24 12.38 -9.82
N GLY A 49 -9.04 12.02 -10.28
CA GLY A 49 -8.28 12.80 -11.25
C GLY A 49 -7.28 13.81 -10.69
N LEU A 50 -7.04 13.90 -9.36
CA LEU A 50 -6.19 14.96 -8.80
C LEU A 50 -4.83 15.07 -9.51
N LEU A 51 -4.14 13.95 -9.73
CA LEU A 51 -2.81 13.97 -10.33
C LEU A 51 -2.87 14.28 -11.83
N ALA A 52 -3.84 13.73 -12.55
CA ALA A 52 -4.11 14.08 -13.94
C ALA A 52 -4.42 15.58 -14.13
N LEU A 53 -5.23 16.18 -13.25
CA LEU A 53 -5.52 17.61 -13.25
C LEU A 53 -4.27 18.44 -12.99
N LEU A 54 -3.43 18.04 -12.03
CA LEU A 54 -2.16 18.72 -11.75
C LEU A 54 -1.21 18.64 -12.93
N ALA A 55 -1.12 17.49 -13.60
CA ALA A 55 -0.29 17.31 -14.79
C ALA A 55 -0.77 18.19 -15.96
N ALA A 56 -2.07 18.21 -16.23
CA ALA A 56 -2.65 19.09 -17.26
C ALA A 56 -2.37 20.57 -16.95
N ARG A 57 -2.55 21.01 -15.69
CA ARG A 57 -2.24 22.39 -15.28
C ARG A 57 -0.76 22.74 -15.34
N ALA A 58 0.13 21.75 -15.20
CA ALA A 58 1.57 21.95 -15.34
C ALA A 58 2.06 22.03 -16.80
N GLY A 59 1.15 21.86 -17.78
CA GLY A 59 1.45 22.03 -19.21
C GLY A 59 1.71 20.73 -19.96
N ALA A 60 1.35 19.56 -19.40
CA ALA A 60 1.30 18.33 -20.18
C ALA A 60 0.47 18.55 -21.46
N GLU A 61 0.96 18.07 -22.60
CA GLU A 61 0.24 18.14 -23.88
C GLU A 61 -1.04 17.29 -23.79
N ARG A 62 -0.91 16.11 -23.17
CA ARG A 62 -2.01 15.18 -23.01
C ARG A 62 -1.81 14.28 -21.79
N VAL A 63 -2.88 14.03 -21.06
CA VAL A 63 -2.91 13.08 -19.95
C VAL A 63 -3.87 11.94 -20.26
N THR A 64 -3.41 10.71 -20.21
CA THR A 64 -4.25 9.51 -20.18
C THR A 64 -4.44 9.11 -18.72
N ALA A 65 -5.66 9.25 -18.21
CA ALA A 65 -6.00 9.02 -16.82
C ALA A 65 -6.83 7.74 -16.70
N VAL A 66 -6.29 6.72 -16.02
CA VAL A 66 -6.85 5.36 -16.02
C VAL A 66 -7.31 4.98 -14.63
N ASP A 67 -8.56 4.50 -14.52
CA ASP A 67 -9.06 3.86 -13.31
C ASP A 67 -10.17 2.86 -13.69
N ARG A 68 -10.52 1.95 -12.77
CA ARG A 68 -11.65 1.04 -12.96
C ARG A 68 -12.98 1.65 -12.53
N GLU A 69 -12.95 2.69 -11.68
CA GLU A 69 -14.13 3.30 -11.09
C GLU A 69 -14.00 4.83 -11.01
N HIS A 70 -15.12 5.53 -10.78
CA HIS A 70 -15.19 6.98 -10.46
C HIS A 70 -14.77 7.97 -11.56
N LEU A 71 -14.60 7.52 -12.80
CA LEU A 71 -14.16 8.39 -13.89
C LEU A 71 -15.19 9.46 -14.28
N ASP A 72 -16.48 9.22 -14.10
CA ASP A 72 -17.51 10.25 -14.34
C ASP A 72 -17.35 11.43 -13.38
N LEU A 73 -17.06 11.16 -12.11
CA LEU A 73 -16.75 12.19 -11.13
C LEU A 73 -15.42 12.89 -11.45
N ALA A 74 -14.41 12.15 -11.93
CA ALA A 74 -13.15 12.75 -12.36
C ALA A 74 -13.34 13.73 -13.54
N ARG A 75 -14.23 13.39 -14.49
CA ARG A 75 -14.62 14.26 -15.61
C ARG A 75 -15.36 15.51 -15.11
N GLU A 76 -16.30 15.34 -14.19
CA GLU A 76 -17.02 16.45 -13.57
C GLU A 76 -16.05 17.42 -12.87
N ILE A 77 -15.16 16.89 -12.01
CA ILE A 77 -14.15 17.68 -11.31
C ILE A 77 -13.22 18.40 -12.31
N ALA A 78 -12.81 17.75 -13.39
CA ALA A 78 -12.00 18.39 -14.44
C ALA A 78 -12.72 19.57 -15.10
N ALA A 79 -14.00 19.40 -15.43
CA ALA A 79 -14.84 20.43 -16.03
C ALA A 79 -15.06 21.61 -15.07
N GLU A 80 -15.38 21.35 -13.80
CA GLU A 80 -15.50 22.38 -12.75
C GLU A 80 -14.22 23.18 -12.55
N ASN A 81 -13.07 22.57 -12.81
CA ASN A 81 -11.75 23.17 -12.68
C ASN A 81 -11.24 23.85 -13.97
N GLY A 82 -12.08 23.95 -15.00
CA GLY A 82 -11.78 24.62 -16.26
C GLY A 82 -10.68 23.94 -17.09
N VAL A 83 -10.47 22.63 -16.89
CA VAL A 83 -9.51 21.87 -17.70
C VAL A 83 -10.07 21.67 -19.12
N PRO A 84 -9.30 21.95 -20.19
CA PRO A 84 -9.76 21.71 -21.56
C PRO A 84 -10.19 20.25 -21.76
N ALA A 85 -11.29 20.05 -22.50
CA ALA A 85 -11.90 18.73 -22.67
C ALA A 85 -10.98 17.69 -23.34
N ASP A 86 -10.00 18.16 -24.12
CA ASP A 86 -9.00 17.37 -24.83
C ASP A 86 -7.67 17.20 -24.08
N ALA A 87 -7.46 17.92 -22.97
CA ALA A 87 -6.22 17.83 -22.19
C ALA A 87 -6.10 16.50 -21.43
N ILE A 88 -7.22 15.92 -20.98
CA ILE A 88 -7.27 14.66 -20.23
C ILE A 88 -8.20 13.67 -20.93
N THR A 89 -7.75 12.44 -21.11
CA THR A 89 -8.58 11.31 -21.56
C THR A 89 -8.69 10.27 -20.47
N PHE A 90 -9.93 10.13 -19.99
CA PHE A 90 -10.30 9.19 -18.95
C PHE A 90 -10.65 7.83 -19.57
N VAL A 91 -9.90 6.80 -19.19
CA VAL A 91 -10.02 5.44 -19.71
C VAL A 91 -10.44 4.51 -18.59
N GLU A 92 -11.60 3.87 -18.73
CA GLU A 92 -12.07 2.86 -17.78
C GLU A 92 -11.36 1.54 -18.05
N ALA A 93 -10.49 1.12 -17.13
CA ALA A 93 -9.76 -0.13 -17.24
C ALA A 93 -9.30 -0.64 -15.88
N ASP A 94 -9.37 -1.96 -15.71
CA ASP A 94 -8.77 -2.63 -14.56
C ASP A 94 -7.35 -3.12 -14.90
N LEU A 95 -6.35 -2.41 -14.36
CA LEU A 95 -4.93 -2.71 -14.56
C LEU A 95 -4.48 -4.04 -13.93
N ASP A 96 -5.29 -4.62 -13.04
CA ASP A 96 -5.05 -5.93 -12.45
C ASP A 96 -5.41 -7.09 -13.42
N LEU A 97 -6.20 -6.84 -14.48
CA LEU A 97 -6.62 -7.89 -15.42
C LEU A 97 -5.49 -8.37 -16.33
N ARG A 98 -5.56 -9.65 -16.72
CA ARG A 98 -4.69 -10.28 -17.71
C ARG A 98 -5.56 -11.05 -18.72
N PRO A 99 -5.37 -10.86 -20.06
CA PRO A 99 -4.40 -9.98 -20.71
C PRO A 99 -4.61 -8.50 -20.37
N PHE A 100 -3.51 -7.74 -20.39
CA PHE A 100 -3.52 -6.34 -19.94
C PHE A 100 -4.37 -5.47 -20.89
N PRO A 101 -5.30 -4.65 -20.37
CA PRO A 101 -6.26 -3.90 -21.20
C PRO A 101 -5.55 -2.96 -22.18
N ASP A 102 -6.19 -2.68 -23.31
CA ASP A 102 -5.73 -1.62 -24.21
C ASP A 102 -6.19 -0.27 -23.66
N LEU A 103 -5.22 0.61 -23.39
CA LEU A 103 -5.46 1.94 -22.85
C LEU A 103 -5.68 3.00 -23.95
N GLY A 104 -5.68 2.61 -25.23
CA GLY A 104 -5.87 3.54 -26.35
C GLY A 104 -4.73 4.56 -26.48
N ILE A 105 -3.56 4.24 -25.93
CA ILE A 105 -2.37 5.09 -25.98
C ILE A 105 -1.73 4.95 -27.36
N VAL A 106 -1.88 5.99 -28.19
CA VAL A 106 -1.37 6.03 -29.57
C VAL A 106 0.08 6.53 -29.64
N ARG A 107 0.44 7.49 -28.77
CA ARG A 107 1.80 8.00 -28.61
C ARG A 107 2.30 7.59 -27.24
N ASN A 108 3.52 7.05 -27.18
CA ASN A 108 4.17 6.69 -25.92
C ASN A 108 4.28 7.89 -24.96
N VAL A 109 4.27 7.59 -23.67
CA VAL A 109 4.25 8.58 -22.59
C VAL A 109 5.66 8.92 -22.09
N ASP A 110 5.87 10.19 -21.80
CA ASP A 110 7.11 10.75 -21.26
C ASP A 110 7.16 10.62 -19.72
N LEU A 111 5.99 10.56 -19.08
CA LEU A 111 5.83 10.48 -17.64
C LEU A 111 4.71 9.50 -17.24
N LEU A 112 5.00 8.62 -16.29
CA LEU A 112 4.05 7.72 -15.64
C LEU A 112 3.86 8.13 -14.18
N LEU A 113 2.63 8.49 -13.80
CA LEU A 113 2.23 8.68 -12.41
C LEU A 113 1.60 7.37 -11.91
N ALA A 114 2.15 6.80 -10.84
CA ALA A 114 1.76 5.48 -10.36
C ALA A 114 1.70 5.44 -8.82
N PHE A 115 0.64 6.02 -8.25
CA PHE A 115 0.39 6.03 -6.79
C PHE A 115 -0.60 4.93 -6.34
N ILE A 116 -0.42 3.71 -6.87
CA ILE A 116 -1.35 2.56 -6.73
C ILE A 116 -0.95 1.56 -5.63
N TYR A 117 -0.11 1.98 -4.68
CA TYR A 117 0.47 1.09 -3.68
C TYR A 117 -0.48 0.82 -2.50
N GLY A 118 -0.43 -0.41 -2.00
CA GLY A 118 -1.16 -0.87 -0.81
C GLY A 118 -0.53 -0.41 0.51
N ASN A 119 0.72 0.06 0.47
CA ASN A 119 1.56 0.42 1.61
C ASN A 119 1.98 -0.78 2.46
N HIS A 120 2.08 -1.95 1.84
CA HIS A 120 2.46 -3.19 2.47
C HIS A 120 3.23 -4.05 1.46
N PRO A 121 4.42 -4.59 1.79
CA PRO A 121 5.24 -5.35 0.83
C PRO A 121 4.51 -6.52 0.16
N LEU A 122 3.63 -7.21 0.90
CA LEU A 122 2.73 -8.26 0.39
C LEU A 122 1.94 -7.84 -0.86
N THR A 123 1.44 -6.61 -0.92
CA THR A 123 0.62 -6.11 -2.05
C THR A 123 1.44 -5.25 -3.02
N ASP A 124 2.47 -4.57 -2.53
CA ASP A 124 3.25 -3.63 -3.32
C ASP A 124 4.13 -4.32 -4.37
N GLU A 125 4.55 -5.58 -4.17
CA GLU A 125 5.31 -6.31 -5.19
C GLU A 125 4.54 -6.49 -6.50
N ALA A 126 3.25 -6.87 -6.42
CA ALA A 126 2.41 -7.02 -7.61
C ALA A 126 2.14 -5.66 -8.29
N ARG A 127 1.96 -4.60 -7.49
CA ARG A 127 1.81 -3.22 -7.98
C ARG A 127 3.08 -2.73 -8.66
N ALA A 128 4.25 -3.00 -8.09
CA ALA A 128 5.53 -2.64 -8.70
C ALA A 128 5.73 -3.35 -10.04
N ARG A 129 5.47 -4.65 -10.11
CA ARG A 129 5.53 -5.41 -11.37
C ARG A 129 4.62 -4.80 -12.45
N MET A 130 3.41 -4.39 -12.08
CA MET A 130 2.49 -3.70 -12.97
C MET A 130 3.06 -2.36 -13.48
N VAL A 131 3.71 -1.57 -12.62
CA VAL A 131 4.34 -0.30 -13.01
C VAL A 131 5.49 -0.52 -14.00
N PHE A 132 6.32 -1.55 -13.80
CA PHE A 132 7.33 -1.95 -14.80
C PHE A 132 6.69 -2.35 -16.14
N GLU A 133 5.61 -3.12 -16.11
CA GLU A 133 4.88 -3.50 -17.33
C GLU A 133 4.29 -2.29 -18.07
N LEU A 134 3.72 -1.33 -17.34
CA LEU A 134 3.19 -0.08 -17.87
C LEU A 134 4.27 0.77 -18.52
N ARG A 135 5.39 1.01 -17.82
CA ARG A 135 6.54 1.75 -18.36
C ARG A 135 7.07 1.09 -19.62
N ARG A 136 7.25 -0.24 -19.62
CA ARG A 136 7.75 -0.97 -20.78
C ARG A 136 6.80 -0.92 -21.98
N ARG A 137 5.49 -1.00 -21.73
CA ARG A 137 4.48 -1.04 -22.80
C ARG A 137 4.19 0.32 -23.40
N TYR A 138 4.11 1.35 -22.57
CA TYR A 138 3.60 2.67 -22.97
C TYR A 138 4.64 3.78 -22.87
N GLY A 139 5.75 3.58 -22.18
CA GLY A 139 6.78 4.60 -22.01
C GLY A 139 7.62 4.84 -23.26
N THR A 140 8.12 6.06 -23.42
CA THR A 140 9.29 6.35 -24.26
C THR A 140 10.56 5.74 -23.62
N PRO A 141 11.68 5.66 -24.35
CA PRO A 141 12.96 5.24 -23.76
C PRO A 141 13.40 6.09 -22.55
N ASP A 142 13.06 7.38 -22.55
CA ASP A 142 13.36 8.35 -21.48
C ASP A 142 12.21 8.52 -20.48
N CYS A 143 11.20 7.64 -20.52
CA CYS A 143 10.02 7.73 -19.68
C CYS A 143 10.39 7.67 -18.20
N THR A 144 9.94 8.69 -17.45
CA THR A 144 10.13 8.78 -16.01
C THR A 144 8.88 8.29 -15.25
N VAL A 145 9.08 7.79 -14.03
CA VAL A 145 7.98 7.29 -13.19
C VAL A 145 7.95 8.06 -11.87
N VAL A 146 6.78 8.51 -11.43
CA VAL A 146 6.57 9.19 -10.15
C VAL A 146 5.58 8.37 -9.31
N PRO A 147 5.95 7.91 -8.10
CA PRO A 147 7.29 7.95 -7.51
C PRO A 147 8.29 7.11 -8.33
N ASN A 148 9.59 7.43 -8.26
CA ASN A 148 10.60 6.70 -9.05
C ASN A 148 11.09 5.42 -8.37
N GLY A 149 10.70 5.21 -7.13
CA GLY A 149 10.95 3.96 -6.46
C GLY A 149 10.23 3.81 -5.14
N ILE A 150 10.39 2.64 -4.55
CA ILE A 150 9.86 2.29 -3.23
C ILE A 150 10.97 1.58 -2.47
N ARG A 151 11.07 1.85 -1.16
CA ARG A 151 11.94 1.09 -0.27
C ARG A 151 11.14 0.52 0.89
N HIS A 152 11.30 -0.77 1.14
CA HIS A 152 10.76 -1.47 2.28
C HIS A 152 11.84 -1.78 3.31
N ARG A 153 11.51 -1.51 4.57
CA ARG A 153 12.31 -1.88 5.74
C ARG A 153 11.46 -2.68 6.72
N ALA A 154 12.11 -3.53 7.51
CA ALA A 154 11.46 -4.38 8.50
C ALA A 154 12.03 -4.09 9.90
N ARG A 155 11.15 -4.11 10.90
CA ARG A 155 11.52 -4.09 12.33
C ARG A 155 10.64 -5.05 13.11
N GLY A 156 11.27 -5.87 13.95
CA GLY A 156 10.57 -6.67 14.93
C GLY A 156 10.05 -5.78 16.06
N CYS A 157 8.83 -6.05 16.51
CA CYS A 157 8.17 -5.26 17.55
C CYS A 157 7.37 -6.13 18.52
N ASP A 158 7.11 -5.56 19.70
CA ASP A 158 6.03 -5.94 20.59
C ASP A 158 4.86 -4.96 20.38
N ARG A 159 3.71 -5.48 20.01
CA ARG A 159 2.47 -4.72 19.85
C ARG A 159 1.67 -4.84 21.14
N LEU A 160 1.38 -3.70 21.76
CA LEU A 160 0.91 -3.58 23.14
C LEU A 160 -0.61 -3.32 23.21
N ASP A 161 -1.19 -2.71 22.18
CA ASP A 161 -2.64 -2.46 22.07
C ASP A 161 -3.43 -3.72 21.68
N TRP A 162 -2.75 -4.71 21.11
CA TRP A 162 -3.40 -5.82 20.42
C TRP A 162 -2.52 -7.07 20.32
N ASP A 163 -3.15 -8.24 20.46
CA ASP A 163 -2.52 -9.57 20.32
C ASP A 163 -3.39 -10.51 19.46
N LEU A 164 -2.78 -11.14 18.45
CA LEU A 164 -3.49 -12.02 17.51
C LEU A 164 -4.15 -13.22 18.21
N ARG A 165 -3.45 -13.82 19.18
CA ARG A 165 -3.91 -15.02 19.86
C ARG A 165 -5.09 -14.71 20.77
N SER A 166 -5.05 -13.58 21.46
CA SER A 166 -6.20 -13.09 22.24
C SER A 166 -7.41 -12.84 21.34
N GLU A 167 -7.29 -12.11 20.24
CA GLU A 167 -8.44 -11.85 19.36
C GLU A 167 -9.01 -13.12 18.72
N GLN A 168 -8.15 -14.09 18.37
CA GLN A 168 -8.60 -15.41 17.89
C GLN A 168 -9.36 -16.19 18.97
N SER A 169 -8.92 -16.13 20.23
CA SER A 169 -9.61 -16.75 21.37
C SER A 169 -10.97 -16.12 21.64
N ASP A 170 -11.07 -14.79 21.53
CA ASP A 170 -12.34 -14.08 21.71
C ASP A 170 -13.35 -14.46 20.61
N LEU A 171 -12.88 -14.63 19.36
CA LEU A 171 -13.71 -15.12 18.26
C LEU A 171 -14.21 -16.56 18.50
N ASP A 172 -13.37 -17.42 19.08
CA ASP A 172 -13.78 -18.78 19.50
C ASP A 172 -14.85 -18.75 20.60
N GLU A 173 -14.75 -17.81 21.53
CA GLU A 173 -15.79 -17.59 22.55
C GLU A 173 -17.09 -17.06 21.94
N GLY A 174 -16.99 -16.21 20.93
CA GLY A 174 -18.14 -15.78 20.13
C GLY A 174 -18.86 -16.95 19.47
N ALA A 175 -18.13 -17.93 18.91
CA ALA A 175 -18.72 -19.15 18.35
C ALA A 175 -19.55 -19.91 19.39
N ARG A 176 -18.99 -20.11 20.59
CA ARG A 176 -19.67 -20.77 21.72
C ARG A 176 -20.91 -19.99 22.15
N THR A 177 -20.81 -18.68 22.25
CA THR A 177 -21.93 -17.80 22.60
C THR A 177 -23.09 -17.93 21.60
N LEU A 178 -22.81 -17.96 20.30
CA LEU A 178 -23.82 -18.15 19.26
C LEU A 178 -24.47 -19.53 19.35
N GLN A 179 -23.68 -20.57 19.58
CA GLN A 179 -24.16 -21.94 19.77
C GLN A 179 -25.07 -22.05 21.00
N ASP A 180 -24.69 -21.45 22.12
CA ASP A 180 -25.47 -21.47 23.37
C ASP A 180 -26.78 -20.68 23.23
N CYS A 181 -26.76 -19.58 22.48
CA CYS A 181 -27.94 -18.72 22.28
C CYS A 181 -28.95 -19.29 21.28
N TYR A 182 -28.47 -19.87 20.17
CA TYR A 182 -29.31 -20.25 19.04
C TYR A 182 -29.38 -21.76 18.79
N GLY A 183 -28.53 -22.57 19.44
CA GLY A 183 -28.41 -24.01 19.18
C GLY A 183 -27.80 -24.34 17.82
N LEU A 184 -27.19 -23.36 17.13
CA LEU A 184 -26.64 -23.48 15.78
C LEU A 184 -25.13 -23.22 15.75
N ASP A 185 -24.40 -24.00 14.95
CA ASP A 185 -22.95 -23.92 14.85
C ASP A 185 -22.52 -22.86 13.81
N PHE A 186 -21.85 -21.83 14.28
CA PHE A 186 -21.28 -20.74 13.48
C PHE A 186 -19.75 -20.83 13.32
N GLY A 187 -19.12 -21.96 13.64
CA GLY A 187 -17.68 -22.15 13.55
C GLY A 187 -17.10 -21.81 12.17
N ALA A 188 -17.81 -22.14 11.09
CA ALA A 188 -17.38 -21.81 9.72
C ALA A 188 -17.36 -20.30 9.41
N LEU A 189 -18.15 -19.49 10.12
CA LEU A 189 -18.08 -18.02 10.03
C LEU A 189 -16.87 -17.51 10.82
N VAL A 190 -16.68 -18.02 12.03
CA VAL A 190 -15.59 -17.64 12.93
C VAL A 190 -14.23 -17.95 12.33
N GLU A 191 -14.05 -19.13 11.71
CA GLU A 191 -12.79 -19.48 11.04
C GLU A 191 -12.48 -18.57 9.85
N ARG A 192 -13.50 -18.13 9.10
CA ARG A 192 -13.30 -17.13 8.04
C ARG A 192 -12.94 -15.77 8.63
N ALA A 193 -13.59 -15.34 9.70
CA ALA A 193 -13.26 -14.09 10.38
C ALA A 193 -11.81 -14.08 10.90
N LYS A 194 -11.34 -15.18 11.52
CA LYS A 194 -9.95 -15.32 11.97
C LYS A 194 -8.94 -15.18 10.84
N ALA A 195 -9.25 -15.67 9.64
CA ALA A 195 -8.38 -15.56 8.48
C ALA A 195 -8.25 -14.11 7.97
N GLU A 196 -9.24 -13.26 8.23
CA GLU A 196 -9.22 -11.85 7.83
C GLU A 196 -8.53 -10.94 8.86
N VAL A 197 -8.56 -11.30 10.14
CA VAL A 197 -8.02 -10.49 11.26
C VAL A 197 -6.60 -9.95 11.00
N PRO A 198 -5.61 -10.75 10.55
CA PRO A 198 -4.27 -10.24 10.27
C PRO A 198 -4.24 -9.13 9.21
N PHE A 199 -5.17 -9.14 8.25
CA PHE A 199 -5.28 -8.10 7.23
C PHE A 199 -5.95 -6.85 7.80
N TRP A 200 -7.02 -7.00 8.58
CA TRP A 200 -7.71 -5.88 9.22
C TRP A 200 -6.81 -5.10 10.18
N ARG A 201 -5.95 -5.82 10.89
CA ARG A 201 -5.04 -5.25 11.90
C ARG A 201 -3.70 -4.77 11.33
N THR A 202 -3.55 -4.70 10.01
CA THR A 202 -2.27 -4.34 9.36
C THR A 202 -1.94 -2.85 9.41
N ARG A 203 -2.92 -1.96 9.57
CA ARG A 203 -2.72 -0.50 9.49
C ARG A 203 -2.74 0.15 10.88
N PRO A 204 -2.00 1.26 11.07
CA PRO A 204 -2.01 2.01 12.33
C PRO A 204 -3.33 2.73 12.60
N VAL A 205 -4.09 3.04 11.54
CA VAL A 205 -5.42 3.66 11.64
C VAL A 205 -6.47 2.67 11.17
N ASN A 206 -7.52 2.49 11.97
CA ASN A 206 -8.65 1.65 11.60
C ASN A 206 -9.45 2.29 10.44
N PRO A 207 -9.49 1.67 9.24
CA PRO A 207 -10.20 2.24 8.10
C PRO A 207 -11.74 2.23 8.27
N ILE A 208 -12.27 1.54 9.28
CA ILE A 208 -13.69 1.45 9.63
C ILE A 208 -14.02 2.39 10.81
N GLY A 209 -13.10 3.26 11.21
CA GLY A 209 -13.37 4.26 12.25
C GLY A 209 -14.61 5.10 11.95
N ALA A 210 -15.39 5.41 12.99
CA ALA A 210 -16.61 6.22 12.89
C ALA A 210 -16.31 7.69 12.51
N GLU A 211 -15.07 8.13 12.70
CA GLU A 211 -14.63 9.49 12.38
C GLU A 211 -14.69 9.74 10.87
N TRP A 212 -15.37 10.80 10.45
CA TRP A 212 -15.54 11.11 9.03
C TRP A 212 -14.27 11.66 8.37
N ARG A 213 -13.46 12.43 9.11
CA ARG A 213 -12.23 13.05 8.63
C ARG A 213 -11.03 12.38 9.29
N PRO A 214 -9.95 12.07 8.54
CA PRO A 214 -8.69 11.71 9.17
C PRO A 214 -8.20 12.89 10.01
N GLU A 215 -7.65 12.61 11.20
CA GLU A 215 -6.94 13.62 11.98
C GLU A 215 -5.83 14.22 11.11
N GLY A 216 -5.87 15.54 10.91
CA GLY A 216 -5.03 16.27 9.96
C GLY A 216 -3.59 16.47 10.44
N THR A 217 -2.94 15.43 10.95
CA THR A 217 -1.62 15.55 11.55
C THR A 217 -0.50 15.18 10.58
N MET A 218 0.52 16.04 10.59
CA MET A 218 1.73 16.07 9.75
C MET A 218 2.63 14.84 9.81
N SER A 219 2.18 13.74 10.43
CA SER A 219 2.96 12.53 10.60
C SER A 219 2.67 11.53 9.48
N THR A 220 3.74 10.97 8.93
CA THR A 220 3.76 9.65 8.31
C THR A 220 2.78 8.70 9.00
N LEU A 221 2.03 7.89 8.25
CA LEU A 221 1.12 6.89 8.83
C LEU A 221 1.94 5.85 9.61
N ARG A 222 2.10 6.03 10.92
CA ARG A 222 2.91 5.19 11.80
C ARG A 222 2.10 4.69 12.98
N PHE A 223 2.48 3.54 13.53
CA PHE A 223 1.90 3.08 14.78
C PHE A 223 2.29 4.02 15.92
N PRO A 224 1.33 4.42 16.78
CA PRO A 224 1.65 5.13 18.02
C PRO A 224 2.72 4.37 18.80
N ARG A 225 3.73 5.07 19.29
CA ARG A 225 4.85 4.43 20.01
C ARG A 225 4.50 4.01 21.43
N GLU A 226 3.35 4.45 21.93
CA GLU A 226 2.74 3.93 23.17
C GLU A 226 2.09 2.56 22.96
N ASP A 227 1.58 2.27 21.76
CA ASP A 227 0.97 1.00 21.38
C ASP A 227 1.97 -0.02 20.84
N LEU A 228 3.20 0.42 20.54
CA LEU A 228 4.18 -0.42 19.84
C LEU A 228 5.61 -0.13 20.28
N ARG A 229 6.29 -1.18 20.76
CA ARG A 229 7.70 -1.16 21.13
C ARG A 229 8.55 -1.85 20.07
N LEU A 230 9.47 -1.12 19.45
CA LEU A 230 10.40 -1.65 18.46
C LEU A 230 11.57 -2.37 19.17
N LEU A 231 11.80 -3.64 18.83
CA LEU A 231 12.76 -4.52 19.51
C LEU A 231 14.03 -4.76 18.70
N THR A 232 13.99 -4.56 17.38
CA THR A 232 15.15 -4.78 16.49
C THR A 232 15.62 -3.48 15.87
N GLU A 233 16.87 -3.46 15.43
CA GLU A 233 17.33 -2.45 14.46
C GLU A 233 16.51 -2.54 13.16
N PRO A 234 16.38 -1.43 12.41
CA PRO A 234 15.80 -1.47 11.07
C PRO A 234 16.68 -2.29 10.13
N ALA A 235 16.07 -3.24 9.43
CA ALA A 235 16.70 -3.98 8.35
C ALA A 235 16.10 -3.55 7.00
N ASP A 236 16.94 -3.42 5.98
CA ASP A 236 16.46 -3.26 4.61
C ASP A 236 15.85 -4.58 4.12
N PHE A 237 14.62 -4.53 3.63
CA PHE A 237 13.93 -5.70 3.11
C PHE A 237 14.01 -5.76 1.58
N GLY A 238 13.86 -4.63 0.90
CA GLY A 238 13.95 -4.58 -0.55
C GLY A 238 13.50 -3.25 -1.10
N SER A 239 13.77 -3.03 -2.38
CA SER A 239 13.38 -1.81 -3.06
C SER A 239 13.05 -2.06 -4.52
N PHE A 240 12.17 -1.22 -5.07
CA PHE A 240 11.89 -1.15 -6.49
C PHE A 240 12.40 0.19 -7.01
N ASP A 241 13.27 0.16 -8.01
CA ASP A 241 13.72 1.35 -8.75
C ASP A 241 13.14 1.28 -10.16
N TYR A 242 12.21 2.18 -10.47
CA TYR A 242 11.51 2.14 -11.74
C TYR A 242 12.35 2.68 -12.91
N ALA A 243 13.55 3.20 -12.65
CA ALA A 243 14.53 3.48 -13.70
C ALA A 243 15.26 2.22 -14.18
N ALA A 244 15.29 1.15 -13.38
CA ALA A 244 15.95 -0.11 -13.73
C ALA A 244 15.29 -0.76 -14.96
N ASP A 245 16.07 -1.56 -15.68
CA ASP A 245 15.59 -2.29 -16.87
C ASP A 245 14.65 -3.43 -16.49
N ASP A 246 14.98 -4.15 -15.42
CA ASP A 246 14.30 -5.37 -15.00
C ASP A 246 13.71 -5.27 -13.60
N PHE A 247 12.55 -5.91 -13.44
CA PHE A 247 11.88 -6.07 -12.14
C PHE A 247 12.59 -7.13 -11.29
N THR A 248 12.95 -6.78 -10.06
CA THR A 248 13.49 -7.71 -9.06
C THR A 248 12.44 -7.94 -7.95
N PRO A 249 12.00 -9.20 -7.69
CA PRO A 249 11.08 -9.50 -6.60
C PRO A 249 11.67 -9.20 -5.20
N LEU A 250 10.81 -9.03 -4.20
CA LEU A 250 11.24 -8.94 -2.81
C LEU A 250 11.86 -10.29 -2.36
N PRO A 251 12.88 -10.26 -1.47
CA PRO A 251 13.53 -11.48 -1.04
C PRO A 251 12.59 -12.37 -0.22
N PRO A 252 12.86 -13.69 -0.17
CA PRO A 252 12.03 -14.67 0.54
C PRO A 252 12.22 -14.64 2.07
N GLU A 253 13.19 -13.86 2.56
CA GLU A 253 13.46 -13.70 3.98
C GLU A 253 14.15 -12.36 4.27
N VAL A 254 14.13 -11.96 5.55
CA VAL A 254 14.92 -10.84 6.08
C VAL A 254 15.43 -11.16 7.48
N THR A 255 16.70 -10.88 7.74
CA THR A 255 17.30 -11.05 9.07
C THR A 255 17.23 -9.76 9.87
N LEU A 256 16.73 -9.88 11.10
CA LEU A 256 16.61 -8.81 12.07
C LEU A 256 17.57 -9.02 13.23
N HIS A 257 18.10 -7.94 13.76
CA HIS A 257 19.01 -7.94 14.91
C HIS A 257 18.31 -7.29 16.10
N ALA A 258 18.07 -8.06 17.16
CA ALA A 258 17.43 -7.56 18.37
C ALA A 258 18.36 -6.58 19.08
N ALA A 259 17.84 -5.38 19.34
CA ALA A 259 18.52 -4.30 20.06
C ALA A 259 18.03 -4.20 21.52
N ALA A 260 16.88 -4.79 21.83
CA ALA A 260 16.29 -4.79 23.16
C ALA A 260 15.62 -6.11 23.49
N ALA A 261 15.58 -6.45 24.77
CA ALA A 261 14.84 -7.62 25.24
C ALA A 261 13.32 -7.36 25.27
N GLY A 262 12.53 -8.37 24.89
CA GLY A 262 11.08 -8.30 24.89
C GLY A 262 10.41 -9.47 24.19
N ARG A 263 9.07 -9.48 24.21
CA ARG A 263 8.26 -10.43 23.46
C ARG A 263 7.99 -9.86 22.07
N MET A 264 8.63 -10.40 21.04
CA MET A 264 8.37 -9.99 19.68
C MET A 264 7.08 -10.63 19.19
N SER A 265 6.05 -9.82 18.93
CA SER A 265 4.71 -10.24 18.51
C SER A 265 4.45 -10.04 17.02
N GLY A 266 5.27 -9.25 16.33
CA GLY A 266 5.06 -8.92 14.93
C GLY A 266 6.22 -8.21 14.26
N ILE A 267 6.02 -7.91 12.97
CA ILE A 267 6.91 -7.12 12.15
C ILE A 267 6.19 -5.84 11.73
N VAL A 268 6.82 -4.70 12.00
CA VAL A 268 6.49 -3.43 11.36
C VAL A 268 7.25 -3.32 10.05
N TRP A 269 6.51 -3.20 8.97
CA TRP A 269 7.04 -2.86 7.66
C TRP A 269 6.97 -1.36 7.47
N THR A 270 8.07 -0.71 7.09
CA THR A 270 8.06 0.69 6.67
C THR A 270 8.23 0.74 5.16
N GLN A 271 7.26 1.32 4.45
CA GLN A 271 7.36 1.66 3.04
C GLN A 271 7.70 3.15 2.92
N ASP A 272 8.80 3.46 2.23
CA ASP A 272 9.14 4.81 1.77
C ASP A 272 8.86 4.93 0.27
N LEU A 273 8.00 5.87 -0.14
CA LEU A 273 7.89 6.27 -1.54
C LEU A 273 9.01 7.25 -1.87
N MET A 274 9.77 6.97 -2.92
CA MET A 274 10.97 7.71 -3.29
C MET A 274 10.72 8.59 -4.53
N TRP A 275 11.30 9.79 -4.52
CA TRP A 275 11.38 10.65 -5.70
C TRP A 275 12.66 11.48 -5.64
N ALA A 276 13.48 11.42 -6.70
CA ALA A 276 14.72 12.21 -6.81
C ALA A 276 15.62 12.14 -5.55
N GLY A 277 15.81 10.92 -5.01
CA GLY A 277 16.63 10.68 -3.82
C GLY A 277 16.01 11.12 -2.50
N ARG A 278 14.75 11.57 -2.49
CA ARG A 278 14.02 12.02 -1.30
C ARG A 278 12.84 11.11 -1.01
N VAL A 279 12.50 10.99 0.27
CA VAL A 279 11.26 10.33 0.71
C VAL A 279 10.10 11.29 0.52
N LEU A 280 9.12 10.91 -0.31
CA LEU A 280 7.86 11.65 -0.45
C LEU A 280 6.93 11.38 0.73
N TRP A 281 6.85 10.12 1.13
CA TRP A 281 5.95 9.68 2.19
C TRP A 281 6.45 8.35 2.76
N SER A 282 6.33 8.19 4.08
CA SER A 282 6.53 6.91 4.74
C SER A 282 5.22 6.42 5.35
N THR A 283 4.96 5.13 5.21
CA THR A 283 3.84 4.44 5.84
C THR A 283 4.36 3.21 6.56
N GLU A 284 3.84 2.94 7.76
CA GLU A 284 4.00 1.68 8.45
C GLU A 284 2.78 0.78 8.25
N SER A 285 3.07 -0.51 8.12
CA SER A 285 2.08 -1.57 8.15
C SER A 285 2.61 -2.71 9.01
N TYR A 286 1.76 -3.69 9.29
CA TYR A 286 2.06 -4.72 10.28
C TYR A 286 1.67 -6.12 9.80
N SER A 287 2.55 -7.07 10.11
CA SER A 287 2.26 -8.51 10.02
C SER A 287 2.46 -9.15 11.39
N PRO A 288 1.44 -9.79 11.99
CA PRO A 288 1.62 -10.53 13.23
C PRO A 288 2.50 -11.76 13.01
N LEU A 289 3.25 -12.13 14.04
CA LEU A 289 3.84 -13.46 14.13
C LEU A 289 2.73 -14.49 14.38
N ALA A 290 2.90 -15.68 13.80
CA ALA A 290 2.04 -16.83 14.11
C ALA A 290 2.14 -17.19 15.60
N GLU A 291 3.36 -17.19 16.12
CA GLU A 291 3.66 -17.38 17.54
C GLU A 291 4.68 -16.33 17.98
N PRO A 292 4.40 -15.56 19.05
CA PRO A 292 5.34 -14.59 19.59
C PRO A 292 6.64 -15.26 20.07
N VAL A 293 7.77 -14.58 19.90
CA VAL A 293 9.09 -15.09 20.33
C VAL A 293 9.77 -14.12 21.29
N ASN A 294 10.41 -14.65 22.34
CA ASN A 294 11.20 -13.82 23.23
C ASN A 294 12.60 -13.58 22.64
N VAL A 295 12.98 -12.31 22.58
CA VAL A 295 14.29 -11.87 22.11
C VAL A 295 15.06 -11.16 23.22
N THR A 296 16.38 -11.23 23.14
CA THR A 296 17.35 -10.47 23.93
C THR A 296 18.26 -9.68 23.01
N ALA A 297 18.91 -8.63 23.55
CA ALA A 297 19.82 -7.83 22.74
C ALA A 297 20.97 -8.69 22.20
N GLY A 298 21.20 -8.65 20.89
CA GLY A 298 22.18 -9.48 20.18
C GLY A 298 21.57 -10.66 19.41
N ASP A 299 20.34 -11.07 19.73
CA ASP A 299 19.68 -12.17 19.04
C ASP A 299 19.50 -11.86 17.54
N LYS A 300 19.64 -12.90 16.72
CA LYS A 300 19.31 -12.84 15.29
C LYS A 300 18.00 -13.56 15.04
N VAL A 301 17.10 -12.90 14.34
CA VAL A 301 15.80 -13.46 13.97
C VAL A 301 15.59 -13.35 12.47
N THR A 302 15.45 -14.48 11.79
CA THR A 302 15.12 -14.53 10.37
C THR A 302 13.60 -14.61 10.20
N VAL A 303 13.04 -13.64 9.49
CA VAL A 303 11.62 -13.55 9.14
C VAL A 303 11.42 -14.17 7.77
N GLU A 304 10.53 -15.15 7.67
CA GLU A 304 10.20 -15.80 6.40
C GLU A 304 9.03 -15.10 5.71
N THR A 305 9.20 -14.75 4.43
CA THR A 305 8.21 -14.05 3.60
C THR A 305 7.68 -14.96 2.48
N ALA A 306 7.58 -16.25 2.79
CA ALA A 306 7.11 -17.32 1.90
C ALA A 306 5.58 -17.27 1.64
N ASP A 307 5.07 -18.24 0.88
CA ASP A 307 3.67 -18.31 0.41
C ASP A 307 2.64 -18.22 1.53
N THR A 308 2.93 -18.76 2.72
CA THR A 308 2.04 -18.65 3.88
C THR A 308 1.79 -17.20 4.25
N TRP A 309 2.86 -16.41 4.44
CA TRP A 309 2.73 -14.98 4.73
C TRP A 309 2.00 -14.24 3.62
N ARG A 310 2.30 -14.55 2.35
CA ARG A 310 1.65 -13.93 1.19
C ARG A 310 0.13 -14.21 1.14
N ARG A 311 -0.33 -15.31 1.74
CA ARG A 311 -1.75 -15.68 1.81
C ARG A 311 -2.45 -15.16 3.07
N THR A 312 -1.75 -15.06 4.20
CA THR A 312 -2.38 -14.84 5.51
C THR A 312 -2.01 -13.53 6.19
N ASN A 313 -0.99 -12.81 5.68
CA ASN A 313 -0.32 -11.72 6.39
C ASN A 313 0.27 -12.11 7.76
N THR A 314 0.39 -13.40 8.06
CA THR A 314 1.01 -13.89 9.30
C THR A 314 2.41 -14.40 8.99
N VAL A 315 3.42 -13.92 9.73
CA VAL A 315 4.82 -14.33 9.52
C VAL A 315 5.23 -15.44 10.48
N THR A 316 6.17 -16.27 10.02
CA THR A 316 6.92 -17.20 10.87
C THR A 316 8.35 -16.71 10.97
N VAL A 317 8.97 -16.94 12.13
CA VAL A 317 10.35 -16.53 12.37
C VAL A 317 11.18 -17.69 12.88
N LYS A 318 12.48 -17.66 12.55
CA LYS A 318 13.50 -18.54 13.11
C LYS A 318 14.47 -17.70 13.92
N LYS A 319 14.54 -17.96 15.23
CA LYS A 319 15.55 -17.38 16.11
C LYS A 319 16.78 -18.28 16.08
N ALA A 320 17.96 -17.71 15.83
CA ALA A 320 19.20 -18.43 16.03
C ALA A 320 19.52 -18.53 17.53
N ASP A 321 19.96 -19.71 17.97
CA ASP A 321 20.43 -19.96 19.34
C ASP A 321 21.71 -19.19 19.68
#